data_AF-A0AAD6K3K6-F1
#
_entry.id   AF-A0AAD6K3K6-F1
#
_cell.length_a   1.000
_cell.length_b   1.000
_cell.length_c   1.000
_cell.angle_alpha   90.00
_cell.angle_beta   90.00
_cell.angle_gamma   90.00
#
_symmetry.space_group_name_H-M   'P 1'
#
loop_
_entity.id
_entity.type
_entity.pdbx_description
1 polymer ?
#
loop_
_entity_poly.entity_id
_entity_poly.type
_entity_poly.pdbx_seq_one_letter_code
_entity_poly.pdbx_strand_id
1 'polypeptide(L)'
;MKPVTSFLLFSATLSLTFSFHLSIANGSSNLIQQVCAETHNKVNCVASLESNPDSEKANLQQLGIIALNLASSNATSTSSYIKTTLLSNKTLNPVTEQALEDCSDQYMDAIQQLDDSLPALLANATNDVRALGENSNC
;
A
#
# COMPACT_ATOMS: atom_id res chain seq x y z
N MET A 1 -3.86 -36.27 33.30
CA MET A 1 -3.73 -35.01 34.05
C MET A 1 -2.31 -34.48 33.88
N LYS A 2 -2.19 -33.30 33.21
CA LYS A 2 -1.09 -32.30 33.18
C LYS A 2 0.32 -32.74 32.68
N PRO A 3 1.11 -31.82 32.06
CA PRO A 3 1.03 -30.37 32.26
C PRO A 3 0.96 -29.47 31.01
N VAL A 4 0.19 -28.40 31.20
CA VAL A 4 -0.02 -27.21 30.35
C VAL A 4 1.05 -26.15 30.69
N THR A 5 2.30 -26.55 30.90
CA THR A 5 3.36 -25.64 31.36
C THR A 5 4.26 -25.12 30.23
N SER A 6 4.18 -25.69 29.02
CA SER A 6 5.03 -25.27 27.90
C SER A 6 4.50 -24.00 27.19
N PHE A 7 3.19 -23.73 27.26
CA PHE A 7 2.59 -22.57 26.58
C PHE A 7 2.94 -21.22 27.23
N LEU A 8 3.27 -21.22 28.52
CA LEU A 8 3.55 -20.00 29.27
C LEU A 8 4.97 -19.46 29.03
N LEU A 9 5.90 -20.29 28.55
CA LEU A 9 7.29 -19.88 28.27
C LEU A 9 7.44 -19.17 26.93
N PHE A 10 6.60 -19.48 25.94
CA PHE A 10 6.64 -18.82 24.63
C PHE A 10 6.02 -17.42 24.66
N SER A 11 5.07 -17.17 25.57
CA SER A 11 4.44 -15.86 25.74
C SER A 11 5.37 -14.83 26.38
N ALA A 12 6.35 -15.24 27.17
CA ALA A 12 7.22 -14.32 27.92
C ALA A 12 8.37 -13.73 27.08
N THR A 13 8.76 -14.38 25.98
CA THR A 13 9.86 -13.91 25.11
C THR A 13 9.40 -12.89 24.06
N LEU A 14 8.12 -12.93 23.65
CA LEU A 14 7.58 -11.99 22.66
C LEU A 14 7.35 -10.57 23.21
N SER A 15 7.20 -10.43 24.54
CA SER A 15 6.98 -9.13 25.17
C SER A 15 8.27 -8.29 25.33
N LEU A 16 9.45 -8.91 25.30
CA LEU A 16 10.72 -8.22 25.56
C LEU A 16 11.36 -7.61 24.29
N THR A 17 10.92 -7.99 23.09
CA THR A 17 11.41 -7.41 21.83
C THR A 17 10.62 -6.19 21.35
N PHE A 18 9.49 -5.87 22.00
CA PHE A 18 8.61 -4.76 21.57
C PHE A 18 9.06 -3.37 22.07
N SER A 19 10.13 -3.27 22.85
CA SER A 19 10.45 -2.05 23.60
C SER A 19 11.50 -1.12 22.97
N PHE A 20 11.97 -1.33 21.74
CA PHE A 20 12.95 -0.39 21.14
C PHE A 20 12.72 -0.13 19.66
N HIS A 21 11.75 0.74 19.36
CA HIS A 21 11.86 1.70 18.26
C HIS A 21 11.14 3.00 18.67
N LEU A 22 11.74 3.75 19.59
CA LEU A 22 11.35 5.15 19.82
C LEU A 22 12.27 6.04 18.98
N SER A 23 11.85 6.32 17.75
CA SER A 23 12.45 7.39 16.96
C SER A 23 11.90 8.72 17.47
N ILE A 24 12.74 9.49 18.15
CA ILE A 24 12.45 10.90 18.47
C ILE A 24 12.63 11.69 17.17
N ALA A 25 11.54 12.08 16.53
CA ALA A 25 11.55 13.09 15.48
C ALA A 25 11.01 14.40 16.07
N ASN A 26 11.91 15.33 16.36
CA ASN A 26 11.58 16.68 16.77
C ASN A 26 11.80 17.60 15.56
N GLY A 27 10.73 18.22 15.05
CA GLY A 27 10.73 19.07 13.85
C GLY A 27 9.72 18.56 12.82
N SER A 28 8.70 19.38 12.51
CA SER A 28 7.63 19.17 11.51
C SER A 28 7.38 17.71 11.11
N SER A 29 6.33 17.08 11.63
CA SER A 29 5.98 15.68 11.29
C SER A 29 6.03 15.46 9.78
N ASN A 30 6.93 14.58 9.33
CA ASN A 30 7.04 14.18 7.92
C ASN A 30 5.64 13.81 7.39
N LEU A 31 5.22 14.39 6.26
CA LEU A 31 3.89 14.17 5.68
C LEU A 31 3.60 12.69 5.43
N ILE A 32 4.60 11.89 5.06
CA ILE A 32 4.51 10.43 4.93
C ILE A 32 4.06 9.81 6.26
N GLN A 33 4.66 10.23 7.39
CA GLN A 33 4.31 9.70 8.70
C GLN A 33 2.87 10.06 9.11
N GLN A 34 2.38 11.23 8.69
CA GLN A 34 1.00 11.66 8.95
C GLN A 34 0.02 10.83 8.12
N VAL A 35 0.22 10.73 6.81
CA VAL A 35 -0.66 9.95 5.91
C VAL A 35 -0.67 8.47 6.32
N CYS A 36 0.49 7.90 6.63
CA CYS A 36 0.58 6.49 7.01
C CYS A 36 0.01 6.18 8.39
N ALA A 37 -0.17 7.17 9.27
CA ALA A 37 -0.86 6.98 10.54
C ALA A 37 -2.35 6.65 10.37
N GLU A 38 -2.95 7.09 9.26
CA GLU A 38 -4.35 6.81 8.91
C GLU A 38 -4.55 5.44 8.24
N THR A 39 -3.47 4.68 8.04
CA THR A 39 -3.53 3.36 7.38
C THR A 39 -3.53 2.23 8.39
N HIS A 40 -4.17 1.10 8.04
CA HIS A 40 -4.15 -0.12 8.84
C HIS A 40 -2.73 -0.70 9.02
N ASN A 41 -1.82 -0.41 8.08
CA ASN A 41 -0.45 -0.91 8.11
C ASN A 41 0.53 0.24 7.89
N LYS A 42 0.78 0.99 8.97
CA LYS A 42 1.70 2.13 8.99
C LYS A 42 3.11 1.77 8.50
N VAL A 43 3.65 0.63 8.93
CA VAL A 43 5.03 0.23 8.58
C VAL A 43 5.16 0.01 7.08
N ASN A 44 4.23 -0.73 6.48
CA ASN A 44 4.26 -0.97 5.03
C ASN A 44 3.97 0.30 4.25
N CYS A 45 3.08 1.17 4.72
CA CYS A 45 2.81 2.45 4.08
C CYS A 45 4.08 3.32 4.02
N VAL A 46 4.77 3.48 5.16
CA VAL A 46 6.01 4.27 5.23
C VAL A 46 7.06 3.66 4.32
N ALA A 47 7.32 2.36 4.44
CA ALA A 47 8.31 1.68 3.60
C ALA A 47 7.99 1.78 2.09
N SER A 48 6.70 1.72 1.73
CA SER A 48 6.28 1.82 0.33
C SER A 48 6.52 3.23 -0.21
N LEU A 49 6.11 4.27 0.52
CA LEU A 49 6.30 5.65 0.07
C LEU A 49 7.78 6.07 0.07
N GLU A 50 8.55 5.69 1.09
CA GLU A 50 9.99 6.00 1.18
C GLU A 50 10.82 5.23 0.13
N SER A 51 10.28 4.17 -0.48
CA SER A 51 10.95 3.48 -1.60
C SER A 51 11.02 4.33 -2.87
N ASN A 52 10.17 5.37 -2.98
CA ASN A 52 10.20 6.32 -4.07
C ASN A 52 10.86 7.64 -3.61
N PRO A 53 12.00 8.04 -4.19
CA PRO A 53 12.70 9.27 -3.78
C PRO A 53 11.88 10.54 -4.01
N ASP A 54 10.91 10.54 -4.93
CA ASP A 54 10.04 11.70 -5.18
C ASP A 54 9.08 11.97 -4.01
N SER A 55 8.87 10.98 -3.11
CA SER A 55 8.00 11.11 -1.94
C SER A 55 8.54 12.06 -0.88
N GLU A 56 9.87 12.26 -0.81
CA GLU A 56 10.50 13.04 0.28
C GLU A 56 10.01 14.50 0.31
N LYS A 57 9.76 15.07 -0.87
CA LYS A 57 9.36 16.47 -1.06
C LYS A 57 7.96 16.61 -1.66
N ALA A 58 7.24 15.51 -1.77
CA ALA A 58 5.89 15.49 -2.32
C ALA A 58 4.90 16.17 -1.36
N ASN A 59 4.02 17.01 -1.91
CA ASN A 59 2.82 17.45 -1.21
C ASN A 59 1.79 16.31 -1.12
N LEU A 60 0.67 16.54 -0.42
CA LEU A 60 -0.33 15.49 -0.19
C LEU A 60 -0.89 14.90 -1.49
N GLN A 61 -1.12 15.73 -2.49
CA GLN A 61 -1.61 15.30 -3.80
C GLN A 61 -0.57 14.43 -4.52
N GLN A 62 0.69 14.88 -4.56
CA GLN A 62 1.79 14.16 -5.17
C GLN A 62 2.02 12.81 -4.47
N LEU A 63 1.91 12.76 -3.13
CA LEU A 63 1.94 11.50 -2.38
C LEU A 63 0.78 10.57 -2.75
N GLY A 64 -0.43 11.10 -2.95
CA GLY A 64 -1.57 10.33 -3.44
C GLY A 64 -1.31 9.71 -4.82
N ILE A 65 -0.74 10.50 -5.74
CA ILE A 65 -0.37 10.01 -7.09
C ILE A 65 0.72 8.94 -7.00
N ILE A 66 1.76 9.16 -6.18
CA ILE A 66 2.82 8.18 -5.96
C ILE A 66 2.25 6.88 -5.37
N ALA A 67 1.36 6.96 -4.39
CA ALA A 67 0.71 5.80 -3.78
C ALA A 67 -0.11 4.99 -4.81
N LEU A 68 -0.91 5.67 -5.65
CA LEU A 68 -1.68 5.02 -6.71
C LEU A 68 -0.76 4.32 -7.72
N ASN A 69 0.33 4.97 -8.15
CA ASN A 69 1.28 4.38 -9.08
C ASN A 69 2.00 3.16 -8.49
N LEU A 70 2.41 3.22 -7.22
CA LEU A 70 3.01 2.08 -6.52
C LEU A 70 2.02 0.91 -6.41
N ALA A 71 0.76 1.19 -6.08
CA ALA A 71 -0.30 0.19 -6.02
C ALA A 71 -0.54 -0.46 -7.40
N SER A 72 -0.66 0.34 -8.46
CA SER A 72 -0.88 -0.16 -9.83
C SER A 72 0.30 -1.01 -10.31
N SER A 73 1.55 -0.59 -10.01
CA SER A 73 2.76 -1.35 -10.33
C SER A 73 2.82 -2.70 -9.59
N ASN A 74 2.51 -2.72 -8.29
CA ASN A 74 2.48 -3.94 -7.49
C ASN A 74 1.36 -4.90 -7.95
N ALA A 75 0.18 -4.37 -8.26
CA ALA A 75 -0.94 -5.14 -8.80
C ALA A 75 -0.59 -5.76 -10.16
N THR A 76 0.01 -4.98 -11.06
CA THR A 76 0.49 -5.44 -12.37
C THR A 76 1.55 -6.53 -12.25
N SER A 77 2.50 -6.36 -11.33
CA SER A 77 3.54 -7.36 -11.06
C SER A 77 2.94 -8.66 -10.52
N THR A 78 1.95 -8.56 -9.63
CA THR A 78 1.25 -9.72 -9.06
C THR A 78 0.43 -10.45 -10.13
N SER A 79 -0.35 -9.72 -10.94
CA SER A 79 -1.09 -10.29 -12.07
C SER A 79 -0.16 -11.02 -13.06
N SER A 80 0.98 -10.40 -13.39
CA SER A 80 1.99 -11.00 -14.27
C SER A 80 2.59 -12.28 -13.68
N TYR A 81 2.86 -12.28 -12.38
CA TYR A 81 3.34 -13.47 -11.67
C TYR A 81 2.32 -14.60 -11.68
N ILE A 82 1.05 -14.31 -11.41
CA ILE A 82 -0.05 -15.28 -11.44
C ILE A 82 -0.16 -15.89 -12.84
N LYS A 83 -0.24 -15.05 -13.88
CA LYS A 83 -0.30 -15.50 -15.27
C LYS A 83 0.89 -16.37 -15.66
N THR A 84 2.10 -15.97 -15.27
CA THR A 84 3.31 -16.76 -15.52
C THR A 84 3.26 -18.12 -14.81
N THR A 85 2.73 -18.15 -13.59
CA THR A 85 2.57 -19.37 -12.79
C THR A 85 1.59 -20.34 -13.45
N LEU A 86 0.42 -19.85 -13.88
CA LEU A 86 -0.58 -20.63 -14.63
C LEU A 86 0.00 -21.21 -15.93
N LEU A 87 0.80 -20.42 -16.66
CA LEU A 87 1.41 -20.86 -17.91
C LEU A 87 2.51 -21.90 -17.70
N SER A 88 3.34 -21.71 -16.67
CA SER A 88 4.58 -22.48 -16.47
C SER A 88 4.40 -23.74 -15.63
N ASN A 89 3.43 -23.77 -14.70
CA ASN A 89 3.23 -24.91 -13.81
C ASN A 89 2.08 -25.81 -14.28
N LYS A 90 2.41 -26.92 -14.95
CA LYS A 90 1.44 -27.92 -15.44
C LYS A 90 0.99 -28.94 -14.39
N THR A 91 1.44 -28.78 -13.14
CA THR A 91 1.14 -29.71 -12.03
C THR A 91 0.23 -29.10 -10.97
N LEU A 92 -0.33 -27.90 -11.24
CA LEU A 92 -1.33 -27.30 -10.37
C LEU A 92 -2.56 -28.22 -10.32
N ASN A 93 -3.11 -28.38 -9.12
CA ASN A 93 -4.39 -29.05 -8.98
C ASN A 93 -5.52 -28.10 -9.44
N PRO A 94 -6.68 -28.62 -9.88
CA PRO A 94 -7.75 -27.80 -10.46
C PRO A 94 -8.27 -26.69 -9.52
N VAL A 95 -8.27 -26.91 -8.21
CA VAL A 95 -8.74 -25.91 -7.23
C VAL A 95 -7.76 -24.74 -7.16
N THR A 96 -6.46 -25.02 -7.16
CA THR A 96 -5.43 -23.97 -7.16
C THR A 96 -5.38 -23.25 -8.50
N GLU A 97 -5.56 -23.94 -9.62
CA GLU A 97 -5.64 -23.33 -10.94
C GLU A 97 -6.81 -22.33 -11.02
N GLN A 98 -8.02 -22.76 -10.66
CA GLN A 98 -9.20 -21.88 -10.63
C GLN A 98 -9.00 -20.68 -9.69
N ALA A 99 -8.46 -20.90 -8.49
CA ALA A 99 -8.22 -19.81 -7.55
C ALA A 99 -7.23 -18.77 -8.10
N LEU A 100 -6.22 -19.21 -8.85
CA LEU A 100 -5.26 -18.31 -9.49
C LEU A 100 -5.87 -17.58 -10.69
N GLU A 101 -6.75 -18.21 -11.46
CA GLU A 101 -7.53 -17.53 -12.50
C GLU A 101 -8.42 -16.44 -11.90
N ASP A 102 -9.17 -16.76 -10.85
CA ASP A 102 -10.03 -15.79 -10.15
C ASP A 102 -9.18 -14.64 -9.59
N CYS A 103 -8.02 -14.93 -8.99
CA CYS A 103 -7.09 -13.90 -8.54
C CYS A 103 -6.59 -13.03 -9.70
N SER A 104 -6.29 -13.62 -10.85
CA SER A 104 -5.84 -12.89 -12.03
C SER A 104 -6.87 -11.85 -12.47
N ASP A 105 -8.14 -12.25 -12.53
CA ASP A 105 -9.25 -11.36 -12.92
C ASP A 105 -9.42 -10.24 -11.89
N GLN A 106 -9.39 -10.56 -10.59
CA GLN A 106 -9.49 -9.54 -9.53
C GLN A 106 -8.33 -8.53 -9.57
N TYR A 107 -7.10 -8.97 -9.89
CA TYR A 107 -5.98 -8.03 -10.05
C TYR A 107 -6.12 -7.19 -11.32
N MET A 108 -6.69 -7.71 -12.41
CA MET A 108 -6.98 -6.90 -13.60
C MET A 108 -8.02 -5.82 -13.29
N ASP A 109 -9.10 -6.16 -12.61
CA ASP A 109 -10.12 -5.20 -12.17
C ASP A 109 -9.49 -4.14 -11.24
N ALA A 110 -8.64 -4.56 -10.31
CA ALA A 110 -7.95 -3.64 -9.40
C ALA A 110 -7.03 -2.67 -10.14
N ILE A 111 -6.28 -3.13 -11.15
CA ILE A 111 -5.44 -2.26 -11.99
C ILE A 111 -6.30 -1.20 -12.68
N GLN A 112 -7.42 -1.61 -13.29
CA GLN A 112 -8.33 -0.66 -13.95
C GLN A 112 -8.88 0.38 -12.98
N GLN A 113 -9.33 -0.04 -11.79
CA GLN A 113 -9.83 0.87 -10.76
C GLN A 113 -8.77 1.85 -10.25
N LEU A 114 -7.52 1.39 -10.12
CA LEU A 114 -6.39 2.24 -9.72
C LEU A 114 -6.06 3.28 -10.80
N ASP A 115 -6.05 2.86 -12.06
CA ASP A 115 -5.79 3.73 -13.20
C ASP A 115 -6.91 4.78 -13.37
N ASP A 116 -8.17 4.41 -13.14
CA ASP A 116 -9.32 5.32 -13.16
C ASP A 116 -9.34 6.30 -11.97
N SER A 117 -8.73 5.92 -10.85
CA SER A 117 -8.62 6.79 -9.67
C SER A 117 -7.65 7.95 -9.88
N LEU A 118 -6.65 7.77 -10.76
CA LEU A 118 -5.65 8.80 -11.04
C LEU A 118 -6.24 10.09 -11.65
N PRO A 119 -7.02 10.06 -12.75
CA PRO A 119 -7.66 11.26 -13.28
C PRO A 119 -8.67 11.88 -12.29
N ALA A 120 -9.35 11.07 -11.47
CA ALA A 120 -10.25 11.58 -10.44
C ALA A 120 -9.50 12.39 -9.37
N LEU A 121 -8.33 11.90 -8.94
CA LEU A 121 -7.45 12.62 -8.02
C LEU A 121 -6.93 13.94 -8.63
N LEU A 122 -6.57 13.94 -9.91
CA LEU A 122 -6.11 15.14 -10.63
C LEU A 122 -7.23 16.18 -10.84
N ALA A 123 -8.45 15.72 -11.14
CA ALA A 123 -9.61 16.59 -11.27
C ALA A 123 -9.95 17.29 -9.95
N ASN A 124 -9.86 16.58 -8.82
CA ASN A 124 -10.07 17.18 -7.50
C ASN A 124 -9.07 18.31 -7.21
N ALA A 125 -7.79 18.11 -7.55
CA ALA A 125 -6.79 19.16 -7.36
C ALA A 125 -7.04 20.41 -8.22
N THR A 126 -7.66 20.24 -9.39
CA THR A 126 -8.06 21.38 -10.22
C THR A 126 -9.24 22.15 -9.60
N ASN A 127 -10.13 21.46 -8.86
CA ASN A 127 -11.18 22.10 -8.06
C ASN A 127 -10.59 22.88 -6.89
N ASP A 128 -9.57 22.33 -6.22
CA ASP A 128 -8.87 23.02 -5.12
C ASP A 128 -8.12 24.27 -5.61
N VAL A 129 -7.55 24.24 -6.82
CA VAL A 129 -6.94 25.42 -7.46
C VAL A 129 -8.00 26.45 -7.87
N ARG A 130 -9.17 26.01 -8.37
CA ARG A 130 -10.29 26.92 -8.71
C ARG A 130 -10.86 27.63 -7.49
N ALA A 131 -10.86 27.01 -6.31
CA ALA A 131 -11.24 27.66 -5.06
C ALA A 131 -10.28 28.80 -4.62
N LEU A 132 -9.07 28.85 -5.19
CA LEU A 132 -8.09 29.93 -4.98
C LEU A 132 -8.01 30.92 -6.15
N GLY A 133 -8.79 30.71 -7.22
CA GLY A 133 -8.69 31.41 -8.49
C GLY A 133 -9.95 32.15 -8.96
N GLU A 134 -11.06 32.09 -8.23
CA GLU A 134 -12.27 32.88 -8.57
C GLU A 134 -12.17 34.33 -8.07
N ASN A 135 -11.16 35.05 -8.56
CA ASN A 135 -11.24 36.49 -8.77
C ASN A 135 -10.28 36.93 -9.87
N SER A 136 -10.53 36.52 -11.12
CA SER A 136 -9.89 37.10 -12.30
C SER A 136 -10.75 36.83 -13.52
N ASN A 137 -11.42 37.89 -13.98
CA ASN A 137 -12.24 37.99 -15.18
C ASN A 137 -11.42 37.65 -16.45
N CYS A 138 -11.79 36.57 -17.14
CA CYS A 138 -11.81 36.37 -18.61
C CYS A 138 -12.23 34.92 -18.93
#